data_AF-D8FTV8-F1
#
_entry.id   AF-D8FTV8-F1
#
_cell.length_a   1.000
_cell.length_b   1.000
_cell.length_c   1.000
_cell.angle_alpha   90.00
_cell.angle_beta   90.00
_cell.angle_gamma   90.00
#
_symmetry.space_group_name_H-M   'P 1'
#
loop_
_entity.id
_entity.type
_entity.pdbx_description
1 polymer ?
#
loop_
_entity_poly.entity_id
_entity_poly.type
_entity_poly.pdbx_seq_one_letter_code
_entity_poly.pdbx_strand_id
1 'polypeptide(L)' 'MVIHQGDIYWIDLGQPIGSEPGYVRPYVVIQNDILNSSQIRTVIVCALTTNIKRARAMGNVLLEAGEA' A
#
# COMPACT_ATOMS: atom_id res chain seq x y z
N MET A 1 9.38 2.21 -15.94
CA MET A 1 8.29 1.36 -15.41
C MET A 1 7.12 2.28 -15.17
N VAL A 2 5.93 1.94 -15.67
CA VAL A 2 4.71 2.73 -15.41
C VAL A 2 4.06 2.11 -14.17
N ILE A 3 3.72 2.93 -13.18
CA ILE A 3 3.02 2.51 -11.96
C ILE A 3 1.53 2.73 -12.18
N HIS A 4 0.69 1.75 -11.84
CA HIS A 4 -0.76 1.85 -11.97
C HIS A 4 -1.49 1.77 -10.63
N GLN A 5 -2.64 2.43 -10.54
CA GLN A 5 -3.55 2.32 -9.41
C GLN A 5 -3.99 0.86 -9.27
N GLY A 6 -3.88 0.32 -8.05
CA GLY A 6 -4.13 -1.09 -7.76
C GLY A 6 -2.90 -1.98 -7.83
N ASP A 7 -1.78 -1.54 -8.41
CA ASP A 7 -0.53 -2.30 -8.36
C ASP A 7 -0.10 -2.54 -6.90
N ILE A 8 0.52 -3.69 -6.65
CA ILE A 8 1.09 -4.05 -5.35
C ILE A 8 2.61 -4.10 -5.45
N TYR A 9 3.28 -3.36 -4.58
CA TYR A 9 4.74 -3.35 -4.48
C TYR A 9 5.19 -3.69 -3.05
N TRP A 10 6.31 -4.40 -2.95
CA TRP A 10 7.04 -4.56 -1.70
C TRP A 10 7.91 -3.34 -1.48
N ILE A 11 7.76 -2.67 -0.34
CA ILE A 11 8.48 -1.44 -0.01
C ILE A 11 9.17 -1.64 1.35
N ASP A 12 10.45 -1.27 1.42
CA ASP A 12 11.19 -1.18 2.67
C ASP A 12 11.14 0.25 3.21
N LEU A 13 10.46 0.44 4.34
CA LEU A 13 10.43 1.72 5.07
C LEU A 13 11.39 1.76 6.26
N GLY A 14 12.21 0.72 6.46
CA GLY A 14 13.15 0.64 7.57
C GLY A 14 12.49 0.48 8.94
N GLN A 15 13.21 0.79 10.01
CA GLN A 15 12.69 0.65 11.38
C GLN A 15 11.72 1.81 11.71
N PRO A 16 10.48 1.52 12.14
CA PRO A 16 9.50 2.56 12.43
C PRO A 16 9.76 3.25 13.78
N ILE A 17 9.34 4.51 13.87
CA ILE A 17 9.24 5.28 15.10
C ILE A 17 7.78 5.28 15.58
N GLY A 18 7.51 4.59 16.69
CA GLY A 18 6.16 4.51 17.27
C GLY A 18 5.22 3.63 16.45
N SER A 19 4.09 4.20 15.99
CA SER A 19 3.00 3.47 15.30
C SER A 19 3.00 3.64 13.78
N GLU A 20 4.02 4.27 13.21
CA GLU A 20 4.12 4.43 11.76
C GLU A 20 4.36 3.09 11.03
N PRO A 21 4.04 3.00 9.73
CA PRO A 21 4.42 1.84 8.93
C PRO A 21 5.94 1.68 8.86
N GLY A 22 6.42 0.45 8.90
CA GLY A 22 7.85 0.12 8.85
C GLY A 22 8.10 -1.31 8.37
N TYR A 23 9.37 -1.65 8.22
CA TYR A 23 9.88 -2.90 7.67
C TYR A 23 9.44 -3.14 6.21
N VAL A 24 9.97 -4.20 5.62
CA VAL A 24 9.58 -4.67 4.30
C VAL A 24 8.16 -5.26 4.36
N ARG A 25 7.20 -4.65 3.67
CA ARG A 25 5.83 -5.17 3.56
C ARG A 25 5.17 -4.77 2.24
N PRO A 26 4.07 -5.42 1.83
CA PRO A 26 3.37 -5.05 0.60
C PRO A 26 2.52 -3.78 0.80
N TYR A 27 2.41 -3.00 -0.25
CA TYR A 27 1.61 -1.78 -0.34
C TYR A 27 0.83 -1.77 -1.65
N VAL A 28 -0.41 -1.29 -1.61
CA VAL A 28 -1.23 -1.07 -2.80
C VAL A 28 -1.17 0.40 -3.23
N VAL A 29 -1.01 0.65 -4.52
CA VAL A 29 -1.03 2.00 -5.09
C VAL A 29 -2.48 2.51 -5.10
N ILE A 30 -2.71 3.63 -4.40
CA ILE A 30 -4.03 4.29 -4.37
C ILE A 30 -4.05 5.60 -5.15
N GLN A 31 -2.89 6.13 -5.53
CA GLN A 31 -2.77 7.33 -6.35
C GLN A 31 -3.36 7.09 -7.75
N ASN A 32 -4.05 8.11 -8.29
CA ASN A 32 -4.65 8.08 -9.62
C ASN A 32 -3.59 8.01 -10.74
N ASP A 33 -3.89 7.28 -11.82
CA ASP A 33 -2.96 7.04 -12.93
C ASP A 33 -2.55 8.29 -13.72
N ILE A 34 -3.37 9.34 -13.75
CA ILE A 34 -2.98 10.62 -14.35
C ILE A 34 -1.78 11.20 -13.60
N LEU A 35 -1.72 11.02 -12.28
CA LEU A 35 -0.57 11.46 -11.48
C LEU A 35 0.58 10.45 -11.53
N ASN A 36 0.30 9.14 -11.54
CA ASN A 36 1.33 8.10 -11.64
C ASN A 36 2.13 8.19 -12.96
N SER A 37 1.48 8.61 -14.04
CA SER A 37 2.08 8.80 -15.37
C SER A 37 2.69 10.19 -15.59
N SER A 38 2.60 11.08 -14.59
CA SER A 38 3.14 12.44 -14.67
C SER A 38 4.64 12.51 -14.31
N GLN A 39 5.20 13.72 -14.25
CA GLN A 39 6.60 13.94 -13.86
C GLN A 39 6.85 13.93 -12.35
N ILE A 40 5.81 13.78 -11.51
CA ILE A 40 6.02 13.73 -10.05
C ILE A 40 6.80 12.47 -9.68
N ARG A 41 7.72 12.60 -8.72
CA ARG A 41 8.58 11.49 -8.25
C ARG A 41 8.06 10.85 -6.97
N THR A 42 6.75 10.90 -6.76
CA THR A 42 6.06 10.44 -5.55
C THR A 42 4.81 9.66 -5.95
N VAL A 43 4.49 8.64 -5.16
CA VAL A 43 3.27 7.84 -5.30
C VAL A 43 2.62 7.68 -3.93
N ILE A 44 1.29 7.80 -3.87
CA ILE A 44 0.52 7.53 -2.66
C ILE A 44 0.13 6.05 -2.64
N VAL A 45 0.48 5.39 -1.53
CA VAL A 45 0.25 3.97 -1.31
C VAL A 45 -0.43 3.72 0.05
N CYS A 46 -1.11 2.58 0.17
CA CYS A 46 -1.69 2.11 1.43
C CYS A 46 -0.99 0.81 1.87
N ALA A 47 -0.67 0.70 3.17
CA ALA A 47 0.01 -0.46 3.72
C ALA A 47 -0.91 -1.68 3.78
N LEU A 48 -0.43 -2.83 3.31
CA LEU A 48 -1.10 -4.11 3.51
C LEU A 48 -0.52 -4.83 4.73
N THR A 49 -1.35 -5.65 5.38
CA THR A 49 -0.92 -6.44 6.55
C THR A 49 -1.67 -7.75 6.61
N THR A 50 -0.96 -8.80 7.03
CA THR A 50 -1.54 -10.11 7.35
C THR A 50 -2.21 -10.15 8.73
N ASN A 51 -2.17 -9.04 9.50
CA ASN A 51 -2.88 -8.96 10.78
C ASN A 51 -4.39 -8.75 10.55
N ILE A 52 -5.10 -9.86 10.32
CA ILE A 52 -6.54 -9.88 10.02
C ILE A 52 -7.41 -9.23 11.12
N LYS A 53 -6.91 -9.09 12.35
CA LYS A 53 -7.62 -8.34 13.41
C LYS A 53 -7.90 -6.89 12.99
N ARG A 54 -7.05 -6.31 12.13
CA ARG A 54 -7.21 -4.95 11.59
C ARG A 54 -8.37 -4.84 10.61
N ALA A 55 -8.85 -5.92 10.01
CA ALA A 55 -9.99 -5.87 9.08
C ALA A 55 -11.29 -5.37 9.74
N ARG A 56 -11.39 -5.45 11.08
CA ARG A 56 -12.54 -4.93 11.85
C ARG A 56 -12.48 -3.43 12.13
N ALA A 57 -11.37 -2.77 11.84
CA ALA A 57 -11.26 -1.33 12.02
C ALA A 57 -11.96 -0.60 10.88
N MET A 58 -12.64 0.50 11.21
CA MET A 58 -13.33 1.34 10.23
C MET A 58 -12.36 1.82 9.15
N GLY A 59 -12.77 1.69 7.88
CA GLY A 59 -11.98 2.12 6.72
C GLY A 59 -11.01 1.05 6.18
N ASN A 60 -10.78 -0.05 6.91
CA ASN A 60 -9.98 -1.15 6.39
C ASN A 60 -10.82 -2.05 5.48
N VAL A 61 -10.17 -2.59 4.47
CA VAL A 61 -10.74 -3.55 3.51
C VAL A 61 -10.04 -4.89 3.74
N LEU A 62 -10.83 -5.95 3.91
CA LEU A 62 -10.32 -7.32 3.94
C LEU A 62 -9.98 -7.74 2.51
N LEU A 63 -8.80 -8.32 2.32
CA LEU A 63 -8.39 -8.93 1.05
C LEU A 63 -8.35 -10.45 1.26
N GLU A 64 -9.19 -11.17 0.53
CA GLU A 64 -9.20 -12.64 0.54
C GLU A 64 -8.10 -13.20 -0.37
N ALA A 65 -7.58 -14.37 -0.03
CA ALA A 65 -6.59 -15.04 -0.86
C ALA A 65 -7.22 -15.41 -2.22
N GLY A 66 -6.62 -14.94 -3.32
CA GLY A 66 -7.14 -15.17 -4.67
C GLY A 66 -8.23 -14.19 -5.10
N GLU A 67 -8.47 -13.12 -4.33
CA GLU A 67 -9.33 -12.01 -4.72
C GLU A 67 -8.59 -11.07 -5.71
N ALA A 68 -8.21 -11.59 -6.88
CA ALA A 68 -7.75 -10.88 -8.08
C ALA A 68 -7.42 -11.86 -9.20
#